data_AF-A0A2V6KA21-F1
#
_entry.id   AF-A0A2V6KA21-F1
#
_cell.length_a   1.000
_cell.length_b   1.000
_cell.length_c   1.000
_cell.angle_alpha   90.00
_cell.angle_beta   90.00
_cell.angle_gamma   90.00
#
_symmetry.space_group_name_H-M   'P 1'
#
loop_
_entity.id
_entity.type
_entity.pdbx_description
1 polymer ?
#
loop_
_entity_poly.entity_id
_entity_poly.type
_entity_poly.pdbx_seq_one_letter_code
_entity_poly.pdbx_strand_id
1 'polypeptide(L)' 'MKFAVIQFPGSNCDQDCVAGINGLSGLHAEYVWHKETSLNDFDAIVLPGGFAYGDYLRCGAIAR' A
#
# COMPACT_ATOMS: atom_id res chain seq x y z
N MET A 1 -11.87 -9.78 -5.91
CA MET A 1 -11.43 -8.38 -6.13
C MET A 1 -9.95 -8.28 -5.80
N LYS A 2 -9.18 -7.59 -6.63
CA LYS A 2 -7.74 -7.43 -6.51
C LYS A 2 -7.38 -6.05 -5.99
N PHE A 3 -6.58 -5.99 -4.92
CA PHE A 3 -6.17 -4.77 -4.23
C PHE A 3 -4.67 -4.54 -4.40
N ALA A 4 -4.30 -3.30 -4.74
CA ALA A 4 -2.91 -2.85 -4.70
C ALA A 4 -2.62 -2.22 -3.33
N VAL A 5 -1.74 -2.82 -2.53
CA VAL A 5 -1.22 -2.21 -1.31
C VAL A 5 0.08 -1.50 -1.64
N ILE A 6 0.05 -0.17 -1.65
CA ILE A 6 1.19 0.64 -2.10
C ILE A 6 2.28 0.68 -1.03
N GLN A 7 3.49 0.25 -1.37
CA GLN A 7 4.64 0.29 -0.49
C GLN A 7 5.52 1.51 -0.78
N PHE A 8 5.62 2.40 0.20
CA PHE A 8 6.63 3.46 0.24
C PHE A 8 7.81 3.05 1.11
N PRO A 9 9.03 3.57 0.87
CA PRO A 9 10.12 3.46 1.83
C PRO A 9 9.67 3.94 3.22
N GLY A 10 9.77 3.08 4.25
CA GLY A 10 9.40 3.42 5.62
C GLY A 10 7.91 3.25 5.98
N SER A 11 7.05 2.85 5.03
CA SER A 11 5.73 2.29 5.37
C SER A 11 5.89 1.07 6.29
N ASN A 12 4.95 0.87 7.21
CA ASN A 12 5.05 -0.20 8.21
C ASN A 12 3.75 -0.96 8.48
N CYS A 13 2.60 -0.47 8.00
CA CYS A 13 1.33 -1.21 8.05
C CYS A 13 0.97 -1.89 6.73
N ASP A 14 1.90 -1.99 5.76
CA ASP A 14 1.64 -2.64 4.47
C ASP A 14 1.34 -4.14 4.63
N GLN A 15 2.09 -4.83 5.49
CA GLN A 15 1.86 -6.24 5.84
C GLN A 15 0.50 -6.46 6.50
N ASP A 16 0.10 -5.56 7.41
CA ASP A 16 -1.20 -5.63 8.08
C ASP A 16 -2.35 -5.48 7.07
N CYS A 17 -2.23 -4.55 6.11
CA CYS A 17 -3.21 -4.38 5.04
C CYS A 17 -3.31 -5.64 4.16
N VAL A 18 -2.18 -6.21 3.74
CA VAL A 18 -2.18 -7.43 2.92
C VAL A 18 -2.81 -8.61 3.68
N ALA A 19 -2.41 -8.82 4.94
CA ALA A 19 -2.95 -9.90 5.76
C ALA A 19 -4.46 -9.73 6.02
N GLY A 20 -4.90 -8.51 6.34
CA GLY A 20 -6.30 -8.20 6.57
C GLY A 20 -7.19 -8.44 5.35
N ILE A 21 -6.72 -8.04 4.15
CA ILE A 21 -7.46 -8.25 2.91
C ILE A 21 -7.46 -9.72 2.50
N ASN A 22 -6.30 -10.39 2.54
CA ASN A 22 -6.18 -11.81 2.15
C ASN A 22 -6.89 -12.76 3.12
N GLY A 23 -7.20 -12.33 4.34
CA GLY A 23 -8.01 -13.09 5.29
C GLY A 23 -9.50 -13.14 4.95
N LEU A 24 -9.97 -12.33 3.99
CA LEU A 24 -11.37 -12.26 3.58
C LEU A 24 -11.60 -13.06 2.29
N SER A 25 -12.66 -13.87 2.28
CA SER A 25 -13.00 -14.70 1.11
C SER A 25 -13.28 -13.87 -0.13
N GLY A 26 -12.70 -14.27 -1.27
CA GLY A 26 -12.90 -13.62 -2.56
C GLY A 26 -12.12 -12.31 -2.77
N LEU A 27 -11.30 -11.90 -1.80
CA LEU A 27 -10.42 -10.74 -1.90
C LEU A 27 -8.96 -11.20 -2.03
N HIS A 28 -8.16 -10.40 -2.73
CA HIS A 28 -6.72 -10.62 -2.86
C HIS A 28 -6.00 -9.27 -2.86
N ALA A 29 -4.97 -9.12 -2.05
CA ALA A 29 -4.06 -7.99 -2.02
C ALA A 29 -2.64 -8.40 -2.45
N GLU A 30 -2.00 -7.53 -3.22
CA GLU A 30 -0.58 -7.64 -3.61
C GLU A 30 0.15 -6.37 -3.20
N TYR A 31 1.43 -6.51 -2.83
CA TYR A 31 2.31 -5.35 -2.66
C TYR A 31 2.60 -4.73 -4.02
N VAL A 32 2.49 -3.42 -4.11
CA VAL A 32 2.87 -2.66 -5.30
C VAL A 32 3.84 -1.57 -4.90
N TRP A 33 4.99 -1.51 -5.58
CA TRP A 33 5.98 -0.48 -5.30
C TRP A 33 5.45 0.90 -5.69
N HIS A 34 5.68 1.93 -4.86
CA HIS A 34 5.12 3.27 -5.09
C HIS A 34 5.52 3.93 -6.41
N LYS A 35 6.59 3.46 -7.07
CA LYS A 35 7.02 3.96 -8.40
C LYS A 35 6.44 3.16 -9.57
N GLU A 36 5.58 2.18 -9.32
CA GLU A 36 4.90 1.47 -10.39
C GLU A 36 4.02 2.46 -11.19
N THR A 37 4.02 2.30 -12.51
CA THR A 37 3.41 3.28 -13.43
C THR A 37 2.04 2.86 -13.93
N SER A 38 1.63 1.62 -13.65
CA SER A 38 0.32 1.07 -14.03
C SER A 38 -0.31 0.33 -12.86
N LEU A 39 -1.60 0.59 -12.63
CA LEU A 39 -2.42 -0.10 -11.63
C LEU A 39 -3.67 -0.75 -12.26
N ASN A 40 -3.68 -0.94 -13.59
CA ASN A 40 -4.87 -1.37 -14.34
C ASN A 40 -5.39 -2.76 -13.96
N ASP A 41 -4.55 -3.60 -13.35
CA ASP A 41 -4.93 -4.96 -12.92
C ASP A 41 -5.68 -4.98 -11.58
N PHE A 42 -5.85 -3.83 -10.91
CA PHE A 42 -6.40 -3.73 -9.57
C PHE A 42 -7.78 -3.06 -9.56
N ASP A 43 -8.69 -3.61 -8.76
CA ASP A 43 -10.03 -3.07 -8.55
C ASP A 43 -10.03 -1.95 -7.49
N ALA A 44 -9.03 -1.93 -6.61
CA ALA A 44 -8.90 -0.99 -5.52
C ALA A 44 -7.44 -0.74 -5.12
N ILE A 45 -7.18 0.46 -4.60
CA ILE A 45 -5.86 0.90 -4.12
C ILE A 45 -5.95 1.16 -2.62
N VAL A 46 -4.96 0.66 -1.88
CA VAL A 46 -4.80 0.87 -0.44
C VAL A 46 -3.49 1.60 -0.21
N LEU A 47 -3.58 2.76 0.44
CA LEU A 47 -2.44 3.48 0.96
C LEU A 47 -2.26 3.08 2.43
N PRO A 48 -1.29 2.22 2.76
CA PRO A 48 -1.10 1.76 4.13
C PRO A 48 -0.62 2.91 5.01
N GLY A 49 -0.95 2.82 6.30
CA GLY A 49 -0.44 3.73 7.32
C GLY A 49 1.06 3.52 7.60
N GLY A 50 1.58 4.38 8.48
CA GLY A 50 2.94 4.30 8.98
C GLY A 50 3.70 5.61 8.88
N PHE A 51 5.01 5.51 8.67
CA PHE A 51 5.97 6.62 8.66
C PHE A 51 6.75 6.63 7.34
N ALA A 52 6.03 6.77 6.21
CA ALA A 52 6.65 6.84 4.90
C ALA A 52 7.71 7.96 4.88
N TYR A 53 8.93 7.61 4.48
CA TYR A 53 10.12 8.46 4.54
C TYR A 53 10.41 9.05 5.94
N GLY A 54 10.01 8.33 6.99
CA GLY A 54 10.22 8.73 8.39
C GLY A 54 9.52 10.02 8.79
N ASP A 55 8.51 10.47 8.03
CA ASP A 55 7.82 11.75 8.23
C ASP A 55 8.77 12.98 8.28
N TYR A 56 9.92 12.90 7.61
CA TYR A 56 11.03 13.85 7.76
C TYR A 56 10.68 15.34 7.53
N LEU A 57 9.73 15.63 6.64
CA LEU A 57 9.19 16.99 6.47
C LEU A 57 7.87 17.16 7.23
N ARG A 58 6.91 16.30 6.89
CA ARG A 58 5.58 16.12 7.50
C ARG A 58 5.06 14.77 7.00
N CYS A 59 4.20 14.12 7.78
CA CYS A 59 3.55 12.87 7.37
C CYS A 59 3.03 12.93 5.93
N GLY A 60 3.45 11.96 5.11
CA GLY A 60 3.08 11.81 3.71
C GLY A 60 3.53 12.93 2.75
N ALA A 61 4.17 14.01 3.20
CA ALA A 61 4.42 15.18 2.34
C ALA A 61 5.41 14.91 1.18
N ILE A 62 6.25 13.89 1.33
CA ILE A 62 7.25 13.48 0.35
C ILE A 62 7.03 12.05 -0.17
N ALA A 63 5.91 11.40 0.19
CA ALA A 63 5.50 10.12 -0.36
C ALA A 63 4.89 10.35 -1.75
N ARG A 64 5.68 10.14 -2.80
CA ARG A 64 5.34 10.43 -4.20
C ARG A 64 5.60 9.24 -5.10
#